data_AF-A0A9D1RVD1-F1
#
_entry.id   AF-A0A9D1RVD1-F1
#
_cell.length_a   1.000
_cell.length_b   1.000
_cell.length_c   1.000
_cell.angle_alpha   90.00
_cell.angle_beta   90.00
_cell.angle_gamma   90.00
#
_symmetry.space_group_name_H-M   'P 1'
#
loop_
_entity.id
_entity.type
_entity.pdbx_description
1 polymer ?
#
loop_
_entity_poly.entity_id
_entity_poly.type
_entity_poly.pdbx_seq_one_letter_code
_entity_poly.pdbx_strand_id
1 'polypeptide(L)' 'AQEEDNPFAESDQLILAGDKTRAFDLLIGKIAAKGEDSAAAKDRLLELFTLFEAGDGEVIAARTKMASALF' A
#
# COMPACT_ATOMS: atom_id res chain seq x y z
N ALA A 1 21.00 1.99 16.22
CA ALA A 1 19.70 2.20 16.88
C ALA A 1 19.04 3.42 16.26
N GLN A 2 18.43 3.24 15.09
CA GLN A 2 17.45 4.11 14.46
C GLN A 2 16.64 3.20 13.51
N GLU A 3 15.94 2.21 14.08
CA GLU A 3 14.75 1.69 13.42
C GLU A 3 13.65 2.65 13.85
N GLU A 4 13.61 3.83 13.20
CA GLU A 4 12.45 4.68 13.28
C GLU A 4 11.27 3.84 12.79
N ASP A 5 10.20 3.74 13.59
CA ASP A 5 8.97 3.01 13.28
C ASP A 5 8.53 3.33 11.84
N ASN A 6 8.92 2.52 10.87
CA ASN A 6 8.41 2.65 9.51
C ASN A 6 6.94 2.23 9.59
N PRO A 7 5.97 3.16 9.46
CA PRO A 7 4.56 2.87 9.64
C PRO A 7 4.00 1.88 8.60
N PHE A 8 4.83 1.49 7.63
CA PHE A 8 4.55 0.59 6.52
C PHE A 8 5.42 -0.68 6.52
N ALA A 9 6.19 -0.93 7.58
CA ALA A 9 7.02 -2.13 7.67
C ALA A 9 6.21 -3.43 7.52
N GLU A 10 4.97 -3.46 8.04
CA GLU A 10 4.07 -4.60 7.90
C GLU A 10 3.69 -4.85 6.43
N SER A 11 3.33 -3.81 5.67
CA SER A 11 3.02 -3.97 4.25
C SER A 11 4.25 -4.45 3.47
N ASP A 12 5.44 -3.97 3.81
CA ASP A 12 6.68 -4.38 3.16
C ASP A 12 7.00 -5.86 3.42
N GLN A 13 6.81 -6.33 4.65
CA GLN A 13 6.97 -7.75 4.99
C GLN A 13 5.98 -8.65 4.25
N LEU A 14 4.73 -8.20 4.09
CA LEU A 14 3.72 -8.93 3.33
C LEU A 14 4.09 -9.02 1.84
N ILE A 15 4.63 -7.95 1.26
CA ILE A 15 5.17 -7.99 -0.11
C ILE A 15 6.30 -9.01 -0.24
N LEU A 16 7.25 -9.04 0.72
CA LEU A 16 8.33 -10.03 0.73
C LEU A 16 7.82 -11.47 0.90
N ALA A 17 6.72 -11.66 1.63
CA ALA A 17 6.04 -12.94 1.78
C ALA A 17 5.18 -13.34 0.55
N GLY A 18 5.05 -12.46 -0.44
CA GLY A 18 4.24 -12.66 -1.64
C GLY A 18 2.74 -12.37 -1.46
N ASP A 19 2.32 -11.86 -0.30
CA ASP A 19 0.93 -11.48 -0.02
C ASP A 19 0.67 -10.02 -0.41
N LYS A 20 0.66 -9.79 -1.73
CA LYS A 20 0.43 -8.46 -2.34
C LYS A 20 -0.93 -7.89 -1.95
N THR A 21 -1.98 -8.71 -2.03
CA THR A 21 -3.34 -8.30 -1.69
C THR A 21 -3.41 -7.72 -0.28
N ARG A 22 -2.88 -8.42 0.73
CA ARG A 22 -2.93 -7.92 2.11
C ARG A 22 -2.04 -6.70 2.33
N ALA A 23 -0.87 -6.65 1.70
CA ALA A 23 0.01 -5.49 1.77
C ALA A 23 -0.68 -4.22 1.23
N PHE A 24 -1.33 -4.31 0.07
CA PHE A 24 -2.05 -3.19 -0.52
C PHE A 24 -3.25 -2.78 0.31
N ASP A 25 -4.02 -3.74 0.83
CA ASP A 25 -5.20 -3.45 1.64
C ASP A 25 -4.86 -2.70 2.95
N LEU A 26 -3.70 -3.00 3.57
CA LEU A 26 -3.21 -2.23 4.73
C LEU A 26 -2.96 -0.76 4.40
N LEU A 27 -2.27 -0.48 3.29
CA LEU A 27 -1.98 0.89 2.85
C LEU A 27 -3.25 1.63 2.45
N ILE A 28 -4.16 0.97 1.73
CA ILE A 28 -5.44 1.55 1.32
C ILE A 28 -6.31 1.87 2.55
N GLY A 29 -6.30 1.02 3.58
CA GLY A 29 -6.98 1.30 4.85
C GLY A 29 -6.46 2.58 5.52
N LYS A 30 -5.14 2.79 5.52
CA LYS A 30 -4.53 4.03 6.04
C LYS A 30 -4.91 5.26 5.19
N ILE A 31 -4.99 5.11 3.86
CA ILE A 31 -5.46 6.18 2.96
C ILE A 31 -6.91 6.56 3.31
N ALA A 32 -7.80 5.56 3.40
CA ALA A 32 -9.21 5.74 3.70
C ALA A 32 -9.48 6.37 5.07
N ALA A 33 -8.62 6.09 6.05
CA ALA A 33 -8.71 6.66 7.40
C ALA A 33 -8.45 8.18 7.41
N LYS A 34 -7.87 8.76 6.34
CA LYS A 34 -7.57 10.20 6.20
C LYS A 34 -6.79 10.78 7.40
N GLY A 35 -5.97 9.94 8.06
CA GLY A 35 -5.09 10.34 9.15
C GLY A 35 -3.78 10.98 8.66
N GLU A 36 -2.88 11.28 9.59
CA GLU A 36 -1.59 11.93 9.32
C GLU A 36 -0.73 11.13 8.32
N ASP A 37 -0.80 9.80 8.37
CA ASP A 37 -0.06 8.89 7.48
C ASP A 37 -0.72 8.69 6.10
N SER A 38 -1.91 9.25 5.84
CA SER A 38 -2.68 8.95 4.61
C SER A 38 -1.92 9.32 3.33
N ALA A 39 -1.23 10.47 3.34
CA ALA A 39 -0.41 10.91 2.22
C ALA A 39 0.79 9.98 2.00
N ALA A 40 1.52 9.64 3.07
CA ALA A 40 2.67 8.76 3.01
C ALA A 40 2.29 7.32 2.60
N ALA A 41 1.12 6.83 3.05
CA ALA A 41 0.59 5.52 2.66
C ALA A 41 0.26 5.45 1.16
N LYS A 42 -0.28 6.56 0.61
CA LYS A 42 -0.52 6.68 -0.83
C LYS A 42 0.79 6.64 -1.61
N ASP A 43 1.79 7.42 -1.21
CA ASP A 43 3.09 7.44 -1.89
C ASP A 43 3.74 6.06 -1.86
N ARG A 44 3.72 5.38 -0.70
CA ARG A 44 4.24 4.01 -0.57
C ARG A 44 3.50 3.03 -1.48
N LEU A 45 2.17 3.10 -1.56
CA LEU A 45 1.39 2.22 -2.42
C LEU A 45 1.72 2.43 -3.90
N LEU A 46 1.94 3.68 -4.31
CA LEU A 46 2.36 4.00 -5.68
C LEU A 46 3.75 3.43 -5.98
N GLU A 47 4.70 3.56 -5.05
CA GLU A 47 6.03 2.93 -5.18
C GLU A 47 5.92 1.42 -5.34
N LEU A 48 5.11 0.74 -4.51
CA LEU A 48 4.93 -0.70 -4.62
C LEU A 48 4.32 -1.10 -5.97
N PHE A 49 3.37 -0.33 -6.50
CA PHE A 49 2.85 -0.59 -7.84
C PHE A 49 3.88 -0.48 -8.95
N THR A 50 4.98 0.26 -8.77
CA THR A 50 6.07 0.31 -9.77
C THR A 50 6.90 -0.98 -9.81
N LEU A 51 6.83 -1.81 -8.77
CA LEU A 51 7.55 -3.08 -8.69
C LEU A 51 6.84 -4.23 -9.43
N PHE A 52 5.59 -4.01 -9.86
CA PHE A 52 4.74 -5.04 -10.44
C PHE A 52 4.23 -4.65 -11.82
N GLU A 53 3.90 -5.67 -12.61
CA GLU A 53 3.30 -5.48 -13.93
C GLU A 53 1.92 -4.83 -13.82
N ALA A 54 1.66 -3.83 -14.67
CA ALA A 54 0.39 -3.10 -14.67
C ALA A 54 -0.82 -3.98 -15.03
N GLY A 55 -0.58 -5.14 -15.67
CA GLY A 55 -1.60 -6.13 -16.01
C GLY A 55 -1.89 -7.17 -14.91
N ASP A 56 -1.18 -7.11 -13.78
CA ASP A 56 -1.41 -8.01 -12.64
C ASP A 56 -2.80 -7.74 -12.02
N GLY A 57 -3.59 -8.79 -11.87
CA GLY A 57 -4.95 -8.70 -11.34
C GLY A 57 -5.02 -8.10 -9.93
N GLU A 58 -4.03 -8.36 -9.07
CA GLU A 58 -3.96 -7.81 -7.71
C GLU A 58 -3.63 -6.31 -7.74
N VAL A 59 -2.74 -5.88 -8.65
CA VAL A 59 -2.39 -4.47 -8.84
C VAL A 59 -3.57 -3.68 -9.39
N ILE A 60 -4.29 -4.22 -10.37
CA ILE A 60 -5.50 -3.60 -10.92
C ILE A 60 -6.56 -3.44 -9.83
N ALA A 61 -6.84 -4.50 -9.07
CA ALA A 61 -7.81 -4.46 -7.99
C ALA A 61 -7.43 -3.42 -6.92
N ALA A 62 -6.15 -3.37 -6.52
CA ALA A 62 -5.65 -2.41 -5.54
C ALA A 62 -5.74 -0.96 -6.05
N ARG A 63 -5.46 -0.69 -7.33
CA ARG A 63 -5.65 0.65 -7.93
C ARG A 63 -7.10 1.11 -7.89
N THR A 64 -8.03 0.20 -8.21
CA THR A 64 -9.47 0.49 -8.11
C THR A 64 -9.88 0.81 -6.67
N LYS A 65 -9.47 -0.03 -5.70
CA LYS A 65 -9.74 0.21 -4.27
C LYS A 65 -9.12 1.53 -3.78
N MET A 66 -7.89 1.85 -4.18
CA MET A 66 -7.24 3.11 -3.85
C MET A 66 -8.02 4.30 -4.38
N ALA A 67 -8.47 4.26 -5.64
CA ALA A 67 -9.31 5.31 -6.20
C ALA A 67 -10.59 5.50 -5.38
N SER A 68 -11.28 4.41 -5.03
CA SER A 68 -12.47 4.47 -4.15
C SER A 68 -12.17 5.00 -2.74
N ALA A 69 -10.97 4.82 -2.22
CA ALA A 69 -10.56 5.36 -0.91
C ALA A 69 -10.30 6.87 -0.94
N LEU A 70 -9.98 7.42 -2.13
CA LEU A 70 -9.68 8.84 -2.32
C LEU A 70 -10.93 9.71 -2.52
N PHE A 71 -12.03 9.11 -3.00
CA PHE A 71 -13.31 9.79 -3.23
C PHE A 71 -14.26 9.56 -2.05
#